data_AF-A0A401QDM3-F1
#
_entry.id   AF-A0A401QDM3-F1
#
_cell.length_a   1.000
_cell.length_b   1.000
_cell.length_c   1.000
_cell.angle_alpha   90.00
_cell.angle_beta   90.00
_cell.angle_gamma   90.00
#
_symmetry.space_group_name_H-M   'P 1'
#
loop_
_entity.id
_entity.type
_entity.pdbx_description
1 polymer ?
#
loop_
_entity_poly.entity_id
_entity_poly.type
_entity_poly.pdbx_seq_one_letter_code
_entity_poly.pdbx_strand_id
1 'polypeptide(L)'
;MEPALRSDNPYERKAGLMSMAVLAEGCADHIRQKHLHPMLHCMCQALTDQSQVVRNAALFALGQFSEFLQPDISKYSDEIMPLLLNYLGTIDNSKGGHLTKAYYALENFVENLGE
;
A
#
# COMPACT_ATOMS: atom_id res chain seq x y z
N MET A 1 3.37 -1.29 -16.25
CA MET A 1 2.59 -1.49 -15.00
C MET A 1 1.19 -0.93 -15.09
N GLU A 2 1.02 0.28 -15.65
CA GLU A 2 -0.29 0.94 -15.82
C GLU A 2 -1.39 0.07 -16.47
N PRO A 3 -1.12 -0.80 -17.46
CA PRO A 3 -2.18 -1.64 -18.04
C PRO A 3 -2.76 -2.64 -17.04
N ALA A 4 -1.91 -3.24 -16.20
CA ALA A 4 -2.33 -4.23 -15.21
C ALA A 4 -3.15 -3.59 -14.09
N LEU A 5 -2.78 -2.37 -13.67
CA LEU A 5 -3.47 -1.62 -12.60
C LEU A 5 -4.86 -1.12 -13.01
N ARG A 6 -5.14 -1.03 -14.32
CA ARG A 6 -6.44 -0.61 -14.87
C ARG A 6 -7.26 -1.77 -15.47
N SER A 7 -6.79 -3.00 -15.31
CA SER A 7 -7.50 -4.17 -15.82
C SER A 7 -8.81 -4.38 -15.07
N ASP A 8 -9.84 -4.86 -15.78
CA ASP A 8 -11.09 -5.33 -15.17
C ASP A 8 -10.85 -6.54 -14.26
N ASN A 9 -9.80 -7.32 -14.53
CA ASN A 9 -9.42 -8.49 -13.75
C ASN A 9 -8.73 -8.08 -12.43
N PRO A 10 -9.33 -8.38 -11.26
CA PRO A 10 -8.74 -8.02 -9.97
C PRO A 10 -7.40 -8.70 -9.69
N TYR A 11 -7.12 -9.86 -10.30
CA TYR A 11 -5.85 -10.56 -10.11
C TYR A 11 -4.70 -9.91 -10.90
N GLU A 12 -5.00 -9.28 -12.03
CA GLU A 12 -4.01 -8.48 -12.78
C GLU A 12 -3.67 -7.19 -12.04
N ARG A 13 -4.69 -6.51 -11.47
CA ARG A 13 -4.48 -5.35 -10.60
C ARG A 13 -3.64 -5.72 -9.38
N LYS A 14 -3.98 -6.84 -8.71
CA LYS A 14 -3.16 -7.40 -7.63
C LYS A 14 -1.73 -7.65 -8.07
N ALA A 15 -1.51 -8.29 -9.22
CA ALA A 15 -0.17 -8.59 -9.71
C ALA A 15 0.65 -7.31 -9.90
N GLY A 16 0.03 -6.25 -10.45
CA GLY A 16 0.64 -4.92 -10.55
C GLY A 16 1.12 -4.37 -9.20
N LEU A 17 0.26 -4.41 -8.18
CA LEU A 17 0.61 -3.96 -6.82
C LEU A 17 1.71 -4.79 -6.18
N MET A 18 1.71 -6.11 -6.37
CA MET A 18 2.78 -6.97 -5.86
C MET A 18 4.12 -6.65 -6.55
N SER A 19 4.11 -6.39 -7.86
CA SER A 19 5.32 -5.95 -8.57
C SER A 19 5.84 -4.62 -8.05
N MET A 20 4.95 -3.67 -7.74
CA MET A 20 5.35 -2.40 -7.12
C MET A 20 6.04 -2.60 -5.78
N ALA A 21 5.50 -3.49 -4.94
CA ALA A 21 6.04 -3.80 -3.63
C ALA A 21 7.49 -4.34 -3.72
N VAL A 22 7.72 -5.32 -4.60
CA VAL A 22 9.05 -5.89 -4.84
C VAL A 22 10.03 -4.86 -5.42
N LEU A 23 9.54 -3.95 -6.27
CA LEU A 23 10.37 -2.88 -6.81
C LEU A 23 10.78 -1.86 -5.74
N ALA A 24 9.92 -1.58 -4.76
CA ALA A 24 10.26 -0.68 -3.65
C ALA A 24 11.46 -1.21 -2.85
N GLU A 25 11.51 -2.52 -2.60
CA GLU A 25 12.65 -3.19 -1.97
C GLU A 25 13.92 -3.12 -2.83
N GLY A 26 13.85 -3.51 -4.11
CA GLY A 26 15.03 -3.63 -4.97
C GLY A 26 15.52 -2.33 -5.61
N CYS A 27 14.71 -1.28 -5.65
CA CYS A 27 14.96 -0.05 -6.42
C CYS A 27 14.61 1.24 -5.65
N ALA A 28 14.67 1.20 -4.31
CA ALA A 28 14.26 2.27 -3.40
C ALA A 28 14.77 3.66 -3.81
N ASP A 29 16.07 3.82 -4.07
CA ASP A 29 16.68 5.12 -4.44
C ASP A 29 16.03 5.75 -5.66
N HIS A 30 15.86 4.95 -6.72
CA HIS A 30 15.27 5.41 -7.96
C HIS A 30 13.80 5.77 -7.79
N ILE A 31 13.08 4.97 -6.99
CA ILE A 31 11.66 5.20 -6.70
C ILE A 31 11.49 6.49 -5.90
N ARG A 32 12.22 6.67 -4.80
CA ARG A 32 12.17 7.87 -3.96
C ARG A 32 12.39 9.15 -4.78
N GLN A 33 13.33 9.12 -5.72
CA GLN A 33 13.68 10.30 -6.53
C GLN A 33 12.70 10.58 -7.68
N LYS A 34 12.08 9.56 -8.28
CA LYS A 34 11.38 9.72 -9.57
C LYS A 34 9.96 9.18 -9.64
N HIS A 35 9.62 8.22 -8.80
CA HIS A 35 8.38 7.44 -8.96
C HIS A 35 7.54 7.31 -7.69
N LEU A 36 8.00 7.85 -6.56
CA LEU A 36 7.32 7.74 -5.28
C LEU A 36 5.86 8.23 -5.36
N HIS A 37 5.66 9.45 -5.83
CA HIS A 37 4.32 10.04 -5.88
C HIS A 37 3.34 9.26 -6.80
N PRO A 38 3.68 8.91 -8.05
CA PRO A 38 2.82 8.05 -8.87
C PRO A 38 2.53 6.67 -8.26
N MET A 39 3.53 6.06 -7.62
CA MET A 39 3.36 4.75 -6.99
C MET A 39 2.44 4.83 -5.76
N LEU A 40 2.61 5.86 -4.92
CA LEU A 40 1.72 6.11 -3.79
C LEU A 40 0.29 6.37 -4.26
N HIS A 41 0.10 7.18 -5.29
CA HIS A 41 -1.23 7.44 -5.84
C HIS A 41 -1.95 6.16 -6.30
N CYS A 42 -1.25 5.28 -7.02
CA CYS A 42 -1.80 3.98 -7.42
C CYS A 42 -2.17 3.11 -6.22
N MET A 43 -1.32 3.06 -5.20
CA MET A 43 -1.56 2.29 -3.98
C MET A 43 -2.77 2.86 -3.20
N CYS A 44 -2.86 4.17 -3.02
CA CYS A 44 -3.97 4.85 -2.34
C CYS A 44 -5.31 4.57 -3.04
N GLN A 45 -5.35 4.66 -4.37
CA GLN A 45 -6.54 4.28 -5.14
C GLN A 45 -6.93 2.82 -4.90
N ALA A 46 -5.94 1.92 -4.90
CA ALA A 46 -6.17 0.48 -4.70
C ALA A 46 -6.67 0.11 -3.30
N LEU A 47 -6.40 0.93 -2.26
CA LEU A 47 -7.00 0.75 -0.92
C LEU A 47 -8.52 0.93 -0.92
N THR A 48 -9.06 1.65 -1.91
CA THR A 48 -10.50 1.89 -2.09
C THR A 48 -11.13 1.02 -3.19
N ASP A 49 -10.38 0.08 -3.77
CA ASP A 49 -10.86 -0.80 -4.84
C ASP A 49 -12.05 -1.65 -4.36
N GLN A 50 -13.00 -1.96 -5.25
CA GLN A 50 -14.17 -2.78 -4.92
C GLN A 50 -13.80 -4.23 -4.56
N SER A 51 -12.70 -4.74 -5.11
CA SER A 51 -12.19 -6.08 -4.86
C SER A 51 -11.34 -6.14 -3.60
N GLN A 52 -11.75 -6.99 -2.66
CA GLN A 52 -10.98 -7.30 -1.46
C GLN A 52 -9.57 -7.83 -1.77
N VAL A 53 -9.41 -8.55 -2.88
CA VAL A 53 -8.11 -9.10 -3.30
C VAL A 53 -7.13 -7.98 -3.64
N VAL A 54 -7.62 -6.91 -4.25
CA VAL A 54 -6.82 -5.74 -4.62
C VAL A 54 -6.50 -4.90 -3.38
N ARG A 55 -7.49 -4.62 -2.52
CA ARG A 55 -7.26 -3.90 -1.25
C ARG A 55 -6.20 -4.58 -0.38
N ASN A 56 -6.23 -5.90 -0.28
CA ASN A 56 -5.20 -6.66 0.47
C ASN A 56 -3.79 -6.51 -0.14
N ALA A 57 -3.69 -6.46 -1.48
CA ALA A 57 -2.42 -6.27 -2.16
C ALA A 57 -1.90 -4.83 -1.96
N ALA A 58 -2.79 -3.85 -1.91
CA ALA A 58 -2.45 -2.47 -1.62
C ALA A 58 -1.90 -2.30 -0.19
N LEU A 59 -2.50 -2.97 0.81
CA LEU A 59 -1.96 -2.98 2.17
C LEU A 59 -0.57 -3.61 2.27
N PHE A 60 -0.34 -4.71 1.54
CA PHE A 60 0.98 -5.32 1.48
C PHE A 60 2.00 -4.37 0.84
N ALA A 61 1.64 -3.74 -0.28
CA ALA A 61 2.48 -2.75 -0.93
C ALA A 61 2.78 -1.55 -0.01
N LEU A 62 1.79 -1.08 0.75
CA LEU A 62 1.98 -0.02 1.75
C LEU A 62 3.04 -0.45 2.78
N GLY A 63 2.93 -1.64 3.36
CA GLY A 63 3.92 -2.14 4.32
C GLY A 63 5.35 -2.18 3.76
N GLN A 64 5.51 -2.60 2.51
CA GLN A 64 6.82 -2.62 1.82
C GLN A 64 7.33 -1.21 1.51
N PHE A 65 6.44 -0.29 1.15
CA PHE A 65 6.83 1.09 0.93
C PHE A 65 7.26 1.77 2.23
N SER A 66 6.53 1.50 3.33
CA SER A 66 6.86 1.98 4.67
C SER A 66 8.23 1.51 5.16
N GLU A 67 8.67 0.32 4.73
CA GLU A 67 9.96 -0.26 5.09
C GLU A 67 11.10 0.29 4.22
N PHE A 68 10.91 0.36 2.89
CA PHE A 68 12.02 0.62 1.96
C PHE A 68 12.08 2.05 1.41
N LEU A 69 11.00 2.83 1.49
CA LEU A 69 10.93 4.17 0.87
C LEU A 69 11.07 5.32 1.89
N GLN A 70 11.52 5.01 3.11
CA GLN A 70 11.84 6.03 4.11
C GLN A 70 13.06 6.88 3.72
N PRO A 71 13.17 8.13 4.20
CA PRO A 71 12.17 8.88 4.98
C PRO A 71 11.10 9.56 4.09
N ASP A 72 11.21 9.43 2.76
CA ASP A 72 10.40 10.22 1.83
C ASP A 72 8.92 9.88 1.85
N ILE A 73 8.57 8.62 2.14
CA ILE A 73 7.16 8.21 2.26
C ILE A 73 6.45 8.86 3.46
N SER A 74 7.14 9.09 4.58
CA SER A 74 6.54 9.72 5.78
C SER A 74 6.01 11.13 5.52
N LYS A 75 6.50 11.81 4.47
CA LYS A 75 5.97 13.11 3.99
C LYS A 75 4.52 13.03 3.48
N TYR A 76 4.01 11.83 3.21
CA TYR A 76 2.65 11.56 2.70
C TYR A 76 1.71 11.01 3.79
N SER A 77 2.11 11.08 5.06
CA SER A 77 1.32 10.56 6.18
C SER A 77 -0.07 11.15 6.29
N ASP A 78 -0.23 12.45 5.98
CA ASP A 78 -1.52 13.13 5.96
C ASP A 78 -2.52 12.54 4.95
N GLU A 79 -2.02 11.92 3.87
CA GLU A 79 -2.84 11.24 2.86
C GLU A 79 -3.04 9.75 3.20
N ILE A 80 -1.98 9.09 3.66
CA ILE A 80 -1.97 7.63 3.90
C ILE A 80 -2.75 7.26 5.16
N MET A 81 -2.58 8.00 6.26
CA MET A 81 -3.17 7.67 7.56
C MET A 81 -4.71 7.63 7.53
N PRO A 82 -5.41 8.63 6.97
CA PRO A 82 -6.87 8.58 6.90
C PRO A 82 -7.39 7.38 6.09
N LEU A 83 -6.72 7.02 5.00
CA LEU A 83 -7.10 5.88 4.17
C LEU A 83 -6.96 4.56 4.91
N LEU A 84 -5.83 4.39 5.63
CA LEU A 84 -5.57 3.18 6.42
C LEU A 84 -6.56 3.05 7.59
N LEU A 85 -6.83 4.14 8.31
CA LEU A 85 -7.81 4.16 9.40
C LEU A 85 -9.22 3.88 8.90
N ASN A 86 -9.61 4.47 7.76
CA ASN A 86 -10.90 4.17 7.14
C ASN A 86 -11.01 2.69 6.75
N TYR A 87 -9.96 2.13 6.15
CA TYR A 87 -9.93 0.70 5.84
C TYR A 87 -10.11 -0.17 7.10
N LEU A 88 -9.37 0.12 8.18
CA LEU A 88 -9.52 -0.58 9.45
C LEU A 88 -10.94 -0.51 10.00
N GLY A 89 -11.60 0.65 9.90
CA GLY A 89 -13.00 0.84 10.30
C GLY A 89 -14.00 0.00 9.49
N THR A 90 -13.65 -0.43 8.28
CA THR A 90 -14.50 -1.29 7.44
C THR A 90 -14.34 -2.78 7.72
N ILE A 91 -13.33 -3.19 8.49
CA ILE A 91 -13.09 -4.60 8.78
C ILE A 91 -14.11 -5.09 9.82
N ASP A 92 -14.93 -6.04 9.42
CA ASP A 92 -15.79 -6.78 10.34
C ASP A 92 -14.92 -7.68 11.24
N ASN A 93 -14.94 -7.40 12.55
CA ASN A 93 -14.15 -8.10 13.59
C ASN A 93 -14.43 -9.61 13.66
N SER A 94 -15.44 -10.11 12.96
CA SER A 94 -15.76 -11.54 12.86
C SER A 94 -14.85 -12.35 11.91
N LYS A 95 -14.04 -11.71 11.06
CA LYS A 95 -13.14 -12.39 10.08
C LYS A 95 -11.66 -12.06 10.32
N GLY A 96 -11.06 -12.76 11.30
CA GLY A 96 -9.72 -12.48 11.85
C GLY A 96 -8.53 -12.46 10.88
N GLY A 97 -8.61 -13.11 9.71
CA GLY A 97 -7.47 -13.17 8.76
C GLY A 97 -7.13 -11.83 8.08
N HIS A 98 -8.06 -10.86 8.05
CA HIS A 98 -7.87 -9.55 7.42
C HIS A 98 -7.21 -8.54 8.35
N LEU A 99 -7.46 -8.67 9.66
CA LEU A 99 -6.91 -7.79 10.69
C LEU A 99 -5.39 -7.87 10.75
N THR A 100 -4.80 -9.06 10.69
CA THR A 100 -3.34 -9.25 10.80
C THR A 100 -2.56 -8.47 9.75
N LYS A 101 -3.04 -8.44 8.49
CA LYS A 101 -2.35 -7.72 7.41
C LYS A 101 -2.50 -6.21 7.52
N ALA A 102 -3.66 -5.74 7.95
CA ALA A 102 -3.90 -4.33 8.16
C ALA A 102 -3.10 -3.80 9.37
N TYR A 103 -3.02 -4.59 10.45
CA TYR A 103 -2.16 -4.28 11.59
C TYR A 103 -0.67 -4.27 11.23
N TYR A 104 -0.19 -5.25 10.46
CA TYR A 104 1.21 -5.25 9.98
C TYR A 104 1.54 -3.99 9.16
N ALA A 105 0.67 -3.59 8.23
CA ALA A 105 0.89 -2.38 7.45
C ALA A 105 0.87 -1.11 8.31
N LEU A 106 -0.01 -1.07 9.32
CA LEU A 106 -0.10 0.04 10.27
C LEU A 106 1.13 0.12 11.18
N GLU A 107 1.56 -1.01 11.76
CA GLU A 107 2.73 -1.11 12.63
C GLU A 107 3.97 -0.61 11.89
N ASN A 108 4.28 -1.18 10.72
CA ASN A 108 5.42 -0.74 9.92
C ASN A 108 5.36 0.75 9.53
N PHE A 109 4.18 1.29 9.24
CA PHE A 109 4.07 2.69 8.86
C PHE A 109 4.26 3.63 10.06
N VAL A 110 3.67 3.29 11.21
CA VAL A 110 3.71 4.12 12.42
C VAL A 110 5.06 4.06 13.11
N GLU A 111 5.74 2.91 13.12
CA GLU A 111 7.10 2.79 13.66
C GLU A 111 8.07 3.78 13.01
N ASN A 112 7.91 4.01 11.71
CA ASN A 112 8.78 4.90 10.94
C ASN A 112 8.29 6.36 10.84
N LEU A 113 7.19 6.71 11.52
CA LEU A 113 6.68 8.10 11.58
C LEU A 113 7.30 8.93 12.70
N GLY A 114 7.97 8.26 13.67
CA GLY A 114 8.56 8.89 14.85
C GLY A 114 10.07 9.13 14.81
N GLU A 115 10.75 8.74 13.73
CA GLU A 115 12.17 9.00 13.46
C GLU A 115 12.36 10.13 12.43
#